data_AF-X0Y519-F1
#
_entry.id   AF-X0Y519-F1
#
_cell.length_a   1.000
_cell.length_b   1.000
_cell.length_c   1.000
_cell.angle_alpha   90.00
_cell.angle_beta   90.00
_cell.angle_gamma   90.00
#
_symmetry.space_group_name_H-M   'P 1'
#
loop_
_entity.id
_entity.type
_entity.pdbx_description
1 polymer ?
#
loop_
_entity_poly.entity_id
_entity_poly.type
_entity_poly.pdbx_seq_one_letter_code
_entity_poly.pdbx_strand_id
1 'polypeptide(L)'
;LLPGPWRNLEQLLPRVSARPFTARGVVGSPADGPPRFRVAFLSGCMMPYIYDRVHEATVRVLVRHGCEVVVPSEQVCCGALHLHTGDRQEAKRLARRNIDVFLAENVDAIIVNVAGCGAAMKEYGELLKDDTCYAERASRFSALVKDVTEFLADLPLSDGLDPLHQVVTYQDPCHLLHAQGIKSQPRALLQAIPGLELVEMSHPDQCCGSGGLYNILHPRMAERLLQRKMR
;
A
#
# COMPACT_ATOMS: atom_id res chain seq x y z
N LEU A 1 18.96 -6.11 27.22
CA LEU A 1 18.66 -6.13 28.67
C LEU A 1 17.23 -6.59 29.00
N LEU A 2 16.50 -7.19 28.04
CA LEU A 2 15.11 -7.58 28.24
C LEU A 2 14.93 -9.09 28.50
N PRO A 3 14.01 -9.49 29.42
CA PRO A 3 13.71 -10.88 29.71
C PRO A 3 13.05 -11.61 28.52
N GLY A 4 13.17 -12.94 28.46
CA GLY A 4 12.91 -13.80 27.28
C GLY A 4 11.84 -13.33 26.28
N PRO A 5 10.55 -13.20 26.67
CA PRO A 5 9.47 -12.82 25.75
C PRO A 5 9.69 -11.45 25.09
N TRP A 6 10.30 -10.52 25.82
CA TRP A 6 10.55 -9.14 25.39
C TRP A 6 11.75 -9.00 24.47
N ARG A 7 12.72 -9.93 24.56
CA ARG A 7 13.86 -9.98 23.63
C ARG A 7 13.43 -10.31 22.20
N ASN A 8 12.43 -11.20 22.06
CA ASN A 8 11.89 -11.53 20.74
C ASN A 8 11.11 -10.35 20.14
N LEU A 9 10.42 -9.57 20.97
CA LEU A 9 9.71 -8.36 20.52
C LEU A 9 10.69 -7.25 20.11
N GLU A 10 11.80 -7.09 20.83
CA GLU A 10 12.87 -6.15 20.47
C GLU A 10 13.43 -6.43 19.07
N GLN A 11 13.58 -7.69 18.68
CA GLN A 11 14.03 -8.08 17.34
C GLN A 11 13.02 -7.78 16.23
N LEU A 12 11.73 -7.66 16.57
CA LEU A 12 10.66 -7.32 15.64
C LEU A 12 10.47 -5.80 15.52
N LEU A 13 11.15 -4.99 16.33
CA LEU A 13 11.03 -3.54 16.26
C LEU A 13 11.57 -3.04 14.92
N PRO A 14 10.76 -2.29 14.16
CA PRO A 14 11.23 -1.71 12.91
C PRO A 14 12.25 -0.61 13.21
N ARG A 15 13.18 -0.39 12.28
CA ARG A 15 14.00 0.81 12.29
C ARG A 15 13.11 2.00 11.96
N VAL A 16 12.98 2.94 12.89
CA VAL A 16 12.27 4.19 12.65
C VAL A 16 13.18 5.12 11.86
N SER A 17 12.64 5.68 10.78
CA SER A 17 13.35 6.64 9.92
C SER A 17 13.66 7.92 10.70
N ALA A 18 14.87 8.41 10.53
CA ALA A 18 15.29 9.73 10.99
C ALA A 18 14.64 10.87 10.19
N ARG A 19 14.04 10.58 9.02
CA ARG A 19 13.38 11.55 8.14
C ARG A 19 12.01 11.01 7.70
N PRO A 20 11.00 11.02 8.58
CA PRO A 20 9.69 10.49 8.23
C PRO A 20 9.08 11.22 7.04
N PHE A 21 8.26 10.51 6.26
CA PHE A 21 7.48 11.09 5.17
C PHE A 21 6.34 11.96 5.75
N THR A 22 6.58 13.24 5.96
CA THR A 22 5.61 14.19 6.55
C THR A 22 4.91 15.07 5.50
N ALA A 23 5.01 14.70 4.22
CA ALA A 23 4.50 15.47 3.11
C ALA A 23 2.97 15.63 3.19
N ARG A 24 2.47 16.80 2.80
CA ARG A 24 1.04 17.19 2.85
C ARG A 24 0.71 18.12 1.68
N GLY A 25 -0.53 18.10 1.21
CA GLY A 25 -0.97 18.89 0.07
C GLY A 25 -0.41 18.34 -1.23
N VAL A 26 -0.23 19.18 -2.25
CA VAL A 26 0.40 18.77 -3.51
C VAL A 26 1.89 18.57 -3.28
N VAL A 27 2.36 17.33 -3.47
CA VAL A 27 3.75 16.92 -3.17
C VAL A 27 4.58 16.67 -4.42
N GLY A 28 3.95 16.70 -5.59
CA GLY A 28 4.62 16.59 -6.87
C GLY A 28 3.64 16.76 -8.03
N SER A 29 4.12 17.33 -9.12
CA SER A 29 3.38 17.49 -10.38
C SER A 29 4.38 17.40 -11.54
N PRO A 30 3.97 16.94 -12.73
CA PRO A 30 4.87 16.84 -13.88
C PRO A 30 5.47 18.21 -14.25
N ALA A 31 6.74 18.22 -14.64
CA ALA A 31 7.42 19.47 -15.04
C ALA A 31 7.03 19.93 -16.45
N ASP A 32 6.78 18.99 -17.35
CA ASP A 32 6.66 19.23 -18.79
C ASP A 32 5.19 19.19 -19.27
N GLY A 33 4.37 20.12 -18.78
CA GLY A 33 2.97 20.30 -19.19
C GLY A 33 1.94 19.95 -18.11
N PRO A 34 0.64 20.07 -18.40
CA PRO A 34 -0.41 19.82 -17.43
C PRO A 34 -0.44 18.35 -17.00
N PRO A 35 -0.81 18.05 -15.73
CA PRO A 35 -0.94 16.67 -15.28
C PRO A 35 -2.01 15.94 -16.08
N ARG A 36 -1.73 14.69 -16.43
CA ARG A 36 -2.68 13.78 -17.10
C ARG A 36 -3.69 13.21 -16.13
N PHE A 37 -3.28 13.01 -14.89
CA PHE A 37 -4.09 12.49 -13.80
C PHE A 37 -3.80 13.28 -12.53
N ARG A 38 -4.80 13.51 -11.70
CA ARG A 38 -4.65 13.97 -10.32
C ARG A 38 -4.97 12.80 -9.39
N VAL A 39 -4.03 12.42 -8.54
CA VAL A 39 -4.17 11.26 -7.65
C VAL A 39 -3.96 11.64 -6.19
N ALA A 40 -4.79 11.08 -5.31
CA ALA A 40 -4.61 11.24 -3.86
C ALA A 40 -3.82 10.06 -3.30
N PHE A 41 -2.80 10.31 -2.49
CA PHE A 41 -1.92 9.28 -1.95
C PHE A 41 -2.16 9.03 -0.46
N LEU A 42 -2.34 7.75 -0.11
CA LEU A 42 -2.38 7.32 1.29
C LEU A 42 -0.96 7.28 1.86
N SER A 43 -0.67 8.23 2.74
CA SER A 43 0.48 8.22 3.64
C SER A 43 0.28 7.18 4.76
N GLY A 44 -0.94 7.07 5.30
CA GLY A 44 -1.27 6.07 6.31
C GLY A 44 -0.57 6.31 7.67
N CYS A 45 -0.44 5.25 8.48
CA CYS A 45 -0.01 5.38 9.87
C CYS A 45 1.44 4.91 10.13
N MET A 46 1.87 3.79 9.55
CA MET A 46 3.16 3.17 9.84
C MET A 46 4.24 3.49 8.79
N MET A 47 3.85 3.44 7.52
CA MET A 47 4.76 3.63 6.39
C MET A 47 5.57 4.93 6.45
N PRO A 48 5.02 6.08 6.88
CA PRO A 48 5.79 7.32 6.92
C PRO A 48 7.01 7.25 7.83
N TYR A 49 6.96 6.39 8.85
CA TYR A 49 7.99 6.29 9.87
C TYR A 49 8.94 5.12 9.64
N ILE A 50 8.55 4.08 8.88
CA ILE A 50 9.36 2.86 8.73
C ILE A 50 9.84 2.65 7.28
N TYR A 51 9.06 3.09 6.31
CA TYR A 51 9.29 2.87 4.88
C TYR A 51 9.08 4.18 4.10
N ASP A 52 9.53 5.30 4.66
CA ASP A 52 9.52 6.64 4.07
C ASP A 52 9.97 6.67 2.60
N ARG A 53 11.09 6.02 2.30
CA ARG A 53 11.68 5.96 0.95
C ARG A 53 10.75 5.29 -0.06
N VAL A 54 9.89 4.38 0.38
CA VAL A 54 8.91 3.71 -0.50
C VAL A 54 7.82 4.71 -0.89
N HIS A 55 7.35 5.55 0.03
CA HIS A 55 6.43 6.64 -0.28
C HIS A 55 7.06 7.67 -1.22
N GLU A 56 8.28 8.12 -0.93
CA GLU A 56 9.00 9.06 -1.79
C GLU A 56 9.20 8.49 -3.21
N ALA A 57 9.61 7.22 -3.32
CA ALA A 57 9.75 6.55 -4.61
C ALA A 57 8.41 6.44 -5.35
N THR A 58 7.33 6.12 -4.64
CA THR A 58 5.98 6.06 -5.22
C THR A 58 5.58 7.41 -5.82
N VAL A 59 5.77 8.51 -5.08
CA VAL A 59 5.48 9.87 -5.58
C VAL A 59 6.32 10.17 -6.82
N ARG A 60 7.63 9.92 -6.80
CA ARG A 60 8.50 10.17 -7.97
C ARG A 60 8.07 9.40 -9.21
N VAL A 61 7.71 8.13 -9.04
CA VAL A 61 7.24 7.28 -10.16
C VAL A 61 5.92 7.83 -10.71
N LEU A 62 4.93 8.11 -9.85
CA LEU A 62 3.65 8.68 -10.28
C LEU A 62 3.83 10.01 -11.04
N VAL A 63 4.67 10.92 -10.52
CA VAL A 63 4.97 12.20 -11.17
C VAL A 63 5.64 11.99 -12.54
N ARG A 64 6.60 11.07 -12.64
CA ARG A 64 7.26 10.74 -13.92
C ARG A 64 6.27 10.15 -14.94
N HIS A 65 5.20 9.51 -14.50
CA HIS A 65 4.12 9.01 -15.35
C HIS A 65 2.95 9.98 -15.52
N GLY A 66 3.18 11.28 -15.28
CA GLY A 66 2.23 12.34 -15.63
C GLY A 66 1.17 12.62 -14.57
N CYS A 67 1.36 12.16 -13.33
CA CYS A 67 0.40 12.40 -12.25
C CYS A 67 0.77 13.63 -11.42
N GLU A 68 -0.21 14.47 -11.13
CA GLU A 68 -0.16 15.36 -9.96
C GLU A 68 -0.54 14.56 -8.72
N VAL A 69 0.32 14.57 -7.70
CA VAL A 69 0.13 13.78 -6.49
C VAL A 69 -0.21 14.71 -5.33
N VAL A 70 -1.38 14.50 -4.73
CA VAL A 70 -1.81 15.16 -3.50
C VAL A 70 -1.78 14.17 -2.33
N VAL A 71 -1.24 14.58 -1.18
CA VAL A 71 -1.32 13.84 0.08
C VAL A 71 -2.30 14.59 0.98
N PRO A 72 -3.56 14.12 1.12
CA PRO A 72 -4.55 14.81 1.92
C PRO A 72 -4.06 14.97 3.37
N SER A 73 -4.03 16.20 3.88
CA SER A 73 -3.42 16.50 5.19
C SER A 73 -4.14 15.87 6.38
N GLU A 74 -5.45 15.67 6.23
CA GLU A 74 -6.37 15.25 7.30
C GLU A 74 -6.69 13.74 7.28
N GLN A 75 -5.98 13.00 6.43
CA GLN A 75 -6.13 11.55 6.34
C GLN A 75 -5.73 10.88 7.65
N VAL A 76 -6.30 9.71 7.91
CA VAL A 76 -6.03 8.91 9.10
C VAL A 76 -5.69 7.46 8.71
N CYS A 77 -5.36 6.64 9.71
CA CYS A 77 -5.15 5.20 9.52
C CYS A 77 -6.24 4.57 8.65
N CYS A 78 -5.86 3.65 7.75
CA CYS A 78 -6.75 2.93 6.84
C CYS A 78 -7.70 1.93 7.54
N GLY A 79 -7.59 1.76 8.87
CA GLY A 79 -8.45 0.85 9.64
C GLY A 79 -8.16 -0.64 9.48
N ALA A 80 -7.26 -1.05 8.57
CA ALA A 80 -6.96 -2.46 8.29
C ALA A 80 -6.66 -3.29 9.55
N LEU A 81 -5.83 -2.78 10.45
CA LEU A 81 -5.48 -3.51 11.68
C LEU A 81 -6.69 -3.67 12.61
N HIS A 82 -7.54 -2.65 12.74
CA HIS A 82 -8.76 -2.71 13.56
C HIS A 82 -9.73 -3.76 13.00
N LEU A 83 -9.87 -3.85 11.67
CA LEU A 83 -10.64 -4.90 11.02
C LEU A 83 -10.09 -6.29 11.34
N HIS A 84 -8.77 -6.48 11.26
CA HIS A 84 -8.12 -7.76 11.57
C HIS A 84 -8.29 -8.20 13.03
N THR A 85 -8.42 -7.26 13.96
CA THR A 85 -8.64 -7.54 15.39
C THR A 85 -10.12 -7.55 15.78
N GLY A 86 -11.03 -7.34 14.84
CA GLY A 86 -12.48 -7.34 15.08
C GLY A 86 -13.06 -6.02 15.60
N ASP A 87 -12.26 -4.95 15.73
CA ASP A 87 -12.74 -3.62 16.13
C ASP A 87 -13.35 -2.88 14.92
N ARG A 88 -14.56 -3.34 14.55
CA ARG A 88 -15.29 -2.79 13.40
C ARG A 88 -15.75 -1.36 13.65
N GLN A 89 -16.01 -0.95 14.89
CA GLN A 89 -16.52 0.39 15.17
C GLN A 89 -15.44 1.45 14.92
N GLU A 90 -14.23 1.20 15.40
CA GLU A 90 -13.11 2.11 15.13
C GLU A 90 -12.75 2.11 13.64
N ALA A 91 -12.77 0.94 12.98
CA ALA A 91 -12.58 0.86 11.53
C ALA A 91 -13.60 1.71 10.76
N LYS A 92 -14.89 1.66 11.14
CA LYS A 92 -15.95 2.50 10.54
C LYS A 92 -15.68 3.98 10.76
N ARG A 93 -15.27 4.39 11.97
CA ARG A 93 -14.95 5.78 12.28
C ARG A 93 -13.80 6.31 11.42
N LEU A 94 -12.72 5.54 11.30
CA LEU A 94 -11.57 5.87 10.45
C LEU A 94 -11.94 5.91 8.96
N ALA A 95 -12.77 4.97 8.50
CA ALA A 95 -13.25 4.94 7.13
C ALA A 95 -14.04 6.20 6.77
N ARG A 96 -14.97 6.66 7.63
CA ARG A 96 -15.72 7.92 7.42
C ARG A 96 -14.81 9.11 7.24
N ARG A 97 -13.83 9.28 8.14
CA ARG A 97 -12.87 10.38 8.07
C ARG A 97 -12.08 10.35 6.75
N ASN A 98 -11.58 9.18 6.36
CA ASN A 98 -10.86 9.04 5.10
C ASN A 98 -11.76 9.31 3.88
N ILE A 99 -13.02 8.85 3.89
CA ILE A 99 -13.97 9.14 2.82
C ILE A 99 -14.19 10.65 2.66
N ASP A 100 -14.40 11.37 3.76
CA ASP A 100 -14.56 12.83 3.74
C ASP A 100 -13.35 13.53 3.13
N VAL A 101 -12.16 13.14 3.60
CA VAL A 101 -10.91 13.82 3.26
C VAL A 101 -10.49 13.56 1.82
N PHE A 102 -10.52 12.30 1.37
CA PHE A 102 -10.07 11.97 0.02
C PHE A 102 -11.06 12.38 -1.06
N LEU A 103 -12.38 12.27 -0.80
CA LEU A 103 -13.37 12.70 -1.81
C LEU A 103 -13.40 14.22 -2.01
N ALA A 104 -12.95 15.00 -1.03
CA ALA A 104 -12.81 16.45 -1.14
C ALA A 104 -11.70 16.88 -2.12
N GLU A 105 -10.73 16.02 -2.42
CA GLU A 105 -9.59 16.33 -3.30
C GLU A 105 -9.92 16.28 -4.80
N ASN A 106 -11.10 15.76 -5.17
CA ASN A 106 -11.56 15.59 -6.55
C ASN A 106 -10.51 14.95 -7.47
N VAL A 107 -10.15 13.70 -7.17
CA VAL A 107 -9.08 12.95 -7.83
C VAL A 107 -9.60 11.86 -8.74
N ASP A 108 -8.77 11.45 -9.71
CA ASP A 108 -9.03 10.33 -10.62
C ASP A 108 -8.85 8.97 -9.92
N ALA A 109 -7.92 8.90 -8.97
CA ALA A 109 -7.65 7.69 -8.20
C ALA A 109 -7.09 8.01 -6.81
N ILE A 110 -7.33 7.09 -5.87
CA ILE A 110 -6.72 7.06 -4.54
C ILE A 110 -5.66 5.96 -4.54
N ILE A 111 -4.40 6.36 -4.53
CA ILE A 111 -3.25 5.45 -4.65
C ILE A 111 -2.81 4.96 -3.29
N VAL A 112 -2.66 3.64 -3.18
CA VAL A 112 -2.19 2.94 -1.99
C VAL A 112 -1.01 2.04 -2.39
N ASN A 113 0.08 2.07 -1.62
CA ASN A 113 1.24 1.20 -1.85
C ASN A 113 1.44 0.16 -0.74
N VAL A 114 0.40 -0.08 0.06
CA VAL A 114 0.36 -1.05 1.15
C VAL A 114 -0.82 -1.99 0.93
N ALA A 115 -0.52 -3.23 0.57
CA ALA A 115 -1.53 -4.25 0.24
C ALA A 115 -2.66 -4.36 1.27
N GLY A 116 -2.34 -4.34 2.57
CA GLY A 116 -3.35 -4.42 3.64
C GLY A 116 -4.24 -3.18 3.74
N CYS A 117 -3.70 -1.97 3.55
CA CYS A 117 -4.52 -0.77 3.51
C CYS A 117 -5.37 -0.71 2.24
N GLY A 118 -4.83 -1.12 1.09
CA GLY A 118 -5.57 -1.16 -0.17
C GLY A 118 -6.77 -2.09 -0.08
N ALA A 119 -6.59 -3.30 0.48
CA ALA A 119 -7.69 -4.24 0.72
C ALA A 119 -8.77 -3.63 1.64
N ALA A 120 -8.38 -3.09 2.80
CA ALA A 120 -9.33 -2.49 3.73
C ALA A 120 -10.10 -1.30 3.11
N MET A 121 -9.42 -0.42 2.38
CA MET A 121 -10.03 0.76 1.76
C MET A 121 -10.97 0.40 0.60
N LYS A 122 -10.66 -0.65 -0.17
CA LYS A 122 -11.57 -1.21 -1.19
C LYS A 122 -12.81 -1.86 -0.56
N GLU A 123 -12.73 -2.33 0.67
CA GLU A 123 -13.86 -2.89 1.42
C GLU A 123 -14.72 -1.84 2.14
N TYR A 124 -14.38 -0.55 2.10
CA TYR A 124 -15.16 0.48 2.78
C TYR A 124 -16.63 0.51 2.35
N GLY A 125 -16.93 0.29 1.06
CA GLY A 125 -18.29 0.17 0.56
C GLY A 125 -19.09 -0.91 1.29
N GLU A 126 -18.52 -2.10 1.46
CA GLU A 126 -19.15 -3.19 2.21
C GLU A 126 -19.19 -2.91 3.72
N LEU A 127 -18.10 -2.38 4.28
CA LEU A 127 -18.01 -2.02 5.70
C LEU A 127 -19.09 -1.02 6.12
N LEU A 128 -19.47 -0.12 5.21
CA LEU A 128 -20.39 1.00 5.46
C LEU A 128 -21.72 0.89 4.72
N LYS A 129 -22.04 -0.28 4.14
CA LYS A 129 -23.26 -0.48 3.33
C LYS A 129 -24.56 -0.14 4.06
N ASP A 130 -24.60 -0.37 5.38
CA ASP A 130 -25.78 -0.10 6.22
C ASP A 130 -25.75 1.30 6.86
N ASP A 131 -24.71 2.11 6.58
CA ASP A 131 -24.65 3.48 7.05
C ASP A 131 -25.31 4.40 6.03
N THR A 132 -26.53 4.86 6.34
CA THR A 132 -27.34 5.67 5.42
C THR A 132 -26.69 6.99 5.00
N CYS A 133 -25.75 7.53 5.80
CA CYS A 133 -25.04 8.76 5.46
C CYS A 133 -23.81 8.50 4.58
N TYR A 134 -23.22 7.31 4.65
CA TYR A 134 -21.94 7.00 3.99
C TYR A 134 -21.98 5.91 2.93
N ALA A 135 -23.03 5.09 2.82
CA ALA A 135 -23.04 3.91 1.94
C ALA A 135 -22.65 4.26 0.49
N GLU A 136 -23.28 5.29 -0.10
CA GLU A 136 -22.98 5.74 -1.46
C GLU A 136 -21.55 6.30 -1.57
N ARG A 137 -21.17 7.17 -0.63
CA ARG A 137 -19.84 7.81 -0.60
C ARG A 137 -18.73 6.78 -0.43
N ALA A 138 -18.96 5.74 0.38
CA ALA A 138 -18.06 4.63 0.60
C ALA A 138 -17.92 3.76 -0.65
N SER A 139 -19.03 3.46 -1.35
CA SER A 139 -18.98 2.75 -2.62
C SER A 139 -18.18 3.53 -3.68
N ARG A 140 -18.42 4.85 -3.80
CA ARG A 140 -17.64 5.72 -4.70
C ARG A 140 -16.17 5.73 -4.31
N PHE A 141 -15.86 5.90 -3.02
CA PHE A 141 -14.50 5.89 -2.52
C PHE A 141 -13.78 4.58 -2.86
N SER A 142 -14.40 3.43 -2.57
CA SER A 142 -13.81 2.11 -2.83
C SER A 142 -13.52 1.88 -4.31
N ALA A 143 -14.33 2.43 -5.22
CA ALA A 143 -14.10 2.37 -6.66
C ALA A 143 -12.88 3.20 -7.12
N LEU A 144 -12.54 4.28 -6.40
CA LEU A 144 -11.38 5.12 -6.68
C LEU A 144 -10.07 4.53 -6.13
N VAL A 145 -10.14 3.62 -5.16
CA VAL A 145 -8.95 3.05 -4.52
C VAL A 145 -8.23 2.11 -5.47
N LYS A 146 -6.95 2.40 -5.72
CA LYS A 146 -6.05 1.60 -6.54
C LYS A 146 -4.76 1.32 -5.80
N ASP A 147 -4.29 0.08 -5.85
CA ASP A 147 -2.89 -0.23 -5.59
C ASP A 147 -2.01 0.49 -6.63
N VAL A 148 -0.84 0.94 -6.21
CA VAL A 148 0.10 1.62 -7.11
C VAL A 148 0.46 0.76 -8.32
N THR A 149 0.56 -0.55 -8.16
CA THR A 149 0.97 -1.44 -9.25
C THR A 149 -0.13 -1.67 -10.27
N GLU A 150 -1.41 -1.77 -9.85
CA GLU A 150 -2.51 -1.86 -10.82
C GLU A 150 -2.68 -0.54 -11.55
N PHE A 151 -2.55 0.60 -10.86
CA PHE A 151 -2.71 1.90 -11.50
C PHE A 151 -1.63 2.16 -12.53
N LEU A 152 -0.36 1.92 -12.18
CA LEU A 152 0.76 2.13 -13.11
C LEU A 152 0.74 1.16 -14.30
N ALA A 153 0.24 -0.06 -14.12
CA ALA A 153 0.14 -1.02 -15.21
C ALA A 153 -0.90 -0.62 -16.28
N ASP A 154 -1.91 0.17 -15.89
CA ASP A 154 -2.91 0.72 -16.81
C ASP A 154 -2.42 1.99 -17.53
N LEU A 155 -1.30 2.59 -17.08
CA LEU A 155 -0.70 3.74 -17.74
C LEU A 155 0.22 3.29 -18.87
N PRO A 156 0.35 4.07 -19.96
CA PRO A 156 1.47 3.88 -20.87
C PRO A 156 2.75 4.16 -20.08
N LEU A 157 3.49 3.10 -19.76
CA LEU A 157 4.82 3.23 -19.17
C LEU A 157 5.64 4.11 -20.12
N SER A 158 6.27 5.14 -19.55
CA SER A 158 7.04 6.08 -20.35
C SER A 158 8.15 5.34 -21.07
N ASP A 159 8.26 5.59 -22.37
CA ASP A 159 9.42 5.19 -23.17
C ASP A 159 10.66 5.86 -22.54
N GLY A 160 11.47 5.09 -21.81
CA GLY A 160 12.63 5.64 -21.09
C GLY A 160 12.75 5.23 -19.62
N LEU A 161 12.43 3.97 -19.29
CA LEU A 161 12.96 3.35 -18.08
C LEU A 161 14.45 3.05 -18.29
N ASP A 162 15.28 3.49 -17.34
CA ASP A 162 16.70 3.19 -17.37
C ASP A 162 16.93 1.68 -17.17
N PRO A 163 17.91 1.07 -17.86
CA PRO A 163 18.19 -0.35 -17.69
C PRO A 163 18.64 -0.68 -16.27
N LEU A 164 18.15 -1.80 -15.73
CA LEU A 164 18.56 -2.34 -14.43
C LEU A 164 18.95 -3.81 -14.56
N HIS A 165 20.25 -4.08 -14.62
CA HIS A 165 20.81 -5.43 -14.74
C HIS A 165 20.82 -6.14 -13.37
N GLN A 166 19.67 -6.64 -12.97
CA GLN A 166 19.47 -7.38 -11.71
C GLN A 166 18.57 -8.58 -11.95
N VAL A 167 18.84 -9.66 -11.23
CA VAL A 167 17.92 -10.80 -11.12
C VAL A 167 17.05 -10.58 -9.90
N VAL A 168 15.74 -10.53 -10.10
CA VAL A 168 14.77 -10.31 -9.03
C VAL A 168 13.74 -11.42 -8.99
N THR A 169 13.11 -11.57 -7.83
CA THR A 169 11.91 -12.40 -7.68
C THR A 169 10.78 -11.61 -7.06
N TYR A 170 9.55 -12.09 -7.22
CA TYR A 170 8.36 -11.43 -6.70
C TYR A 170 7.62 -12.33 -5.71
N GLN A 171 7.46 -11.81 -4.50
CA GLN A 171 6.55 -12.37 -3.50
C GLN A 171 5.18 -11.74 -3.69
N ASP A 172 4.14 -12.56 -3.86
CA ASP A 172 2.76 -12.09 -3.86
C ASP A 172 2.32 -11.70 -2.43
N PRO A 173 2.00 -10.42 -2.15
CA PRO A 173 1.43 -10.04 -0.87
C PRO A 173 0.01 -10.60 -0.77
N CYS A 174 -0.31 -11.32 0.30
CA CYS A 174 -1.59 -12.03 0.43
C CYS A 174 -2.82 -11.11 0.28
N HIS A 175 -2.78 -9.90 0.85
CA HIS A 175 -3.86 -8.91 0.68
C HIS A 175 -3.92 -8.32 -0.73
N LEU A 176 -2.81 -8.29 -1.46
CA LEU A 176 -2.81 -7.80 -2.84
C LEU A 176 -3.37 -8.87 -3.78
N LEU A 177 -2.93 -10.12 -3.60
CA LEU A 177 -3.36 -11.25 -4.41
C LEU A 177 -4.80 -11.68 -4.10
N HIS A 178 -5.09 -12.05 -2.85
CA HIS A 178 -6.36 -12.71 -2.52
C HIS A 178 -7.52 -11.74 -2.28
N ALA A 179 -7.25 -10.59 -1.64
CA ALA A 179 -8.31 -9.62 -1.36
C ALA A 179 -8.53 -8.65 -2.53
N GLN A 180 -7.45 -8.24 -3.21
CA GLN A 180 -7.57 -7.27 -4.31
C GLN A 180 -7.51 -7.90 -5.72
N GLY A 181 -7.13 -9.17 -5.85
CA GLY A 181 -7.06 -9.85 -7.16
C GLY A 181 -5.89 -9.41 -8.04
N ILE A 182 -4.90 -8.70 -7.49
CA ILE A 182 -3.79 -8.11 -8.25
C ILE A 182 -2.62 -9.08 -8.24
N LYS A 183 -2.22 -9.54 -9.43
CA LYS A 183 -1.23 -10.61 -9.62
C LYS A 183 -0.27 -10.35 -10.78
N SER A 184 -0.81 -10.08 -11.96
CA SER A 184 -0.02 -9.88 -13.19
C SER A 184 0.58 -8.48 -13.26
N GLN A 185 -0.08 -7.48 -12.69
CA GLN A 185 0.30 -6.07 -12.79
C GLN A 185 1.70 -5.78 -12.22
N PRO A 186 2.07 -6.24 -11.00
CA PRO A 186 3.43 -6.05 -10.50
C PRO A 186 4.50 -6.69 -11.39
N ARG A 187 4.21 -7.86 -11.97
CA ARG A 187 5.14 -8.60 -12.84
C ARG A 187 5.33 -7.89 -14.18
N ALA A 188 4.24 -7.41 -14.78
CA ALA A 188 4.28 -6.63 -16.02
C ALA A 188 5.13 -5.36 -15.85
N LEU A 189 4.98 -4.65 -14.72
CA LEU A 189 5.80 -3.49 -14.41
C LEU A 189 7.29 -3.82 -14.27
N LEU A 190 7.63 -4.92 -13.59
CA LEU A 190 9.01 -5.38 -13.45
C LEU A 190 9.60 -5.78 -14.81
N GLN A 191 8.87 -6.56 -15.61
CA GLN A 191 9.30 -7.03 -16.92
C GLN A 191 9.46 -5.90 -17.95
N ALA A 192 8.81 -4.74 -17.73
CA ALA A 192 9.00 -3.56 -18.57
C ALA A 192 10.35 -2.86 -18.34
N ILE A 193 11.07 -3.15 -17.25
CA ILE A 193 12.37 -2.54 -16.95
C ILE A 193 13.45 -3.20 -17.82
N PRO A 194 14.14 -2.46 -18.71
CA PRO A 194 15.16 -3.05 -19.57
C PRO A 194 16.29 -3.71 -18.76
N GLY A 195 16.73 -4.89 -19.16
CA GLY A 195 17.83 -5.61 -18.50
C GLY A 195 17.47 -6.28 -17.17
N LEU A 196 16.25 -6.09 -16.65
CA LEU A 196 15.81 -6.78 -15.44
C LEU A 196 15.39 -8.21 -15.77
N GLU A 197 15.91 -9.18 -15.03
CA GLU A 197 15.50 -10.58 -15.13
C GLU A 197 14.58 -10.94 -13.97
N LEU A 198 13.32 -11.25 -14.27
CA LEU A 198 12.35 -11.72 -13.28
C LEU A 198 12.36 -13.26 -13.25
N VAL A 199 12.81 -13.82 -12.13
CA VAL A 199 12.76 -15.26 -11.83
C VAL A 199 11.71 -15.51 -10.77
N GLU A 200 10.65 -16.26 -11.11
CA GLU A 200 9.59 -16.58 -10.14
C GLU A 200 10.13 -17.47 -9.01
N MET A 201 9.78 -17.12 -7.77
CA MET A 201 10.08 -17.95 -6.60
C MET A 201 9.13 -19.15 -6.52
N SER A 202 9.54 -20.20 -5.83
CA SER A 202 8.64 -21.31 -5.51
C SER A 202 7.53 -20.84 -4.56
N HIS A 203 6.27 -21.14 -4.91
CA HIS A 203 5.09 -20.79 -4.11
C HIS A 203 5.01 -19.30 -3.70
N PRO A 204 4.98 -18.37 -4.67
CA PRO A 204 5.06 -16.92 -4.40
C PRO A 204 3.89 -16.40 -3.55
N ASP A 205 2.75 -17.10 -3.60
CA ASP A 205 1.49 -16.87 -2.91
C ASP A 205 1.44 -17.36 -1.46
N GLN A 206 2.46 -18.09 -0.97
CA GLN A 206 2.50 -18.49 0.43
C GLN A 206 2.72 -17.29 1.37
N CYS A 207 2.03 -17.29 2.51
CA CYS A 207 2.15 -16.23 3.52
C CYS A 207 3.61 -16.08 4.02
N CYS A 208 4.11 -14.85 4.16
CA CYS A 208 5.42 -14.58 4.77
C CYS A 208 5.44 -14.61 6.30
N GLY A 209 4.28 -14.73 6.95
CA GLY A 209 4.16 -14.76 8.41
C GLY A 209 3.96 -13.38 9.08
N SER A 210 4.01 -12.27 8.33
CA SER A 210 3.98 -10.90 8.88
C SER A 210 2.62 -10.20 8.83
N GLY A 211 1.51 -10.94 8.65
CA GLY A 211 0.18 -10.32 8.53
C GLY A 211 -0.30 -9.66 9.82
N GLY A 212 -0.57 -8.35 9.81
CA GLY A 212 -1.10 -7.62 10.97
C GLY A 212 -0.19 -7.76 12.20
N LEU A 213 -0.75 -8.23 13.33
CA LEU A 213 -0.01 -8.52 14.57
C LEU A 213 0.40 -9.99 14.68
N TYR A 214 0.27 -10.79 13.62
CA TYR A 214 0.44 -12.24 13.69
C TYR A 214 1.85 -12.67 14.09
N ASN A 215 2.89 -12.01 13.58
CA ASN A 215 4.27 -12.31 13.95
C ASN A 215 4.59 -11.98 15.42
N ILE A 216 3.85 -11.04 16.02
CA ILE A 216 3.97 -10.67 17.44
C ILE A 216 3.24 -11.69 18.31
N LEU A 217 2.01 -12.08 17.94
CA LEU A 217 1.18 -12.99 18.73
C LEU A 217 1.59 -14.47 18.55
N HIS A 218 2.10 -14.84 17.37
CA HIS A 218 2.45 -16.20 16.98
C HIS A 218 3.86 -16.31 16.36
N PRO A 219 4.92 -15.85 17.04
CA PRO A 219 6.27 -15.71 16.46
C PRO A 219 6.85 -17.04 15.95
N ARG A 220 6.62 -18.15 16.67
CA ARG A 220 7.10 -19.49 16.24
C ARG A 220 6.45 -19.96 14.95
N MET A 221 5.18 -19.62 14.72
CA MET A 221 4.51 -19.99 13.47
C MET A 221 4.94 -19.08 12.33
N ALA A 222 4.99 -17.77 12.58
CA ALA A 222 5.47 -16.79 11.61
C ALA A 222 6.88 -17.13 11.10
N GLU A 223 7.80 -17.50 12.01
CA GLU A 223 9.15 -17.92 11.64
C GLU A 223 9.14 -19.18 10.76
N ARG A 224 8.31 -20.18 11.08
CA ARG A 224 8.20 -21.39 10.23
C ARG A 224 7.69 -21.07 8.82
N LEU A 225 6.74 -20.14 8.70
CA LEU A 225 6.24 -19.68 7.41
C LEU A 225 7.34 -18.96 6.62
N LEU A 226 8.05 -18.04 7.27
CA LEU A 226 9.17 -17.33 6.66
C LEU A 226 10.27 -18.29 6.20
N GLN A 227 10.70 -19.21 7.05
CA GLN A 227 11.74 -20.20 6.72
C GLN A 227 11.35 -21.11 5.56
N ARG A 228 10.06 -21.45 5.42
CA ARG A 228 9.58 -22.21 4.26
C ARG A 228 9.62 -21.36 2.99
N LYS A 229 9.30 -20.07 3.10
CA LYS A 229 9.25 -19.13 1.98
C LYS A 229 10.63 -18.72 1.46
N MET A 230 11.64 -18.68 2.33
CA MET A 230 13.01 -18.29 1.99
C MET A 230 13.84 -19.42 1.35
N ARG A 231 13.26 -20.60 1.11
CA ARG A 231 13.88 -21.74 0.44
C ARG A 231 13.50 -21.77 -1.03
#